data_AF-A0ABD5UKL8-F1
#
_entry.id   AF-A0ABD5UKL8-F1
#
_cell.length_a   1.000
_cell.length_b   1.000
_cell.length_c   1.000
_cell.angle_alpha   90.00
_cell.angle_beta   90.00
_cell.angle_gamma   90.00
#
_symmetry.space_group_name_H-M   'P 1'
#
loop_
_entity.id
_entity.type
_entity.pdbx_description
1 polymer ?
#
loop_
_entity_poly.entity_id
_entity_poly.type
_entity_poly.pdbx_seq_one_letter_code
_entity_poly.pdbx_strand_id
1 'polypeptide(L)'
;MVSRVSPSDLPVVGVVADGRTYRNLVYLLLAIPLGFAYSAFFTFGIAFGLVLSVVLVGLVILFATLIGSRLLAGVERWLANALLGTDLRRPDDLDDGGSGALAGVRKYVDAPSTWQGLGFLTLKFWVTLFAFVPIFALVNALPLIAAPLRYPYVATFGESNGEPVTWAIDTLPEAALAVPVGIVGVLIALHVTNAVAYAARQMAIALLGEQPPTGDASSEPRQEKAQDASSPTDESSVRDTSSSTGESAGPDEDSDPESRS
;
A
#
# COMPACT_ATOMS: atom_id res chain seq x y z
N MET A 1 40.50 1.34 16.69
CA MET A 1 39.30 0.48 16.76
C MET A 1 38.81 0.29 15.34
N VAL A 2 38.97 -0.91 14.77
CA VAL A 2 38.52 -1.21 13.41
C VAL A 2 37.03 -1.51 13.50
N SER A 3 36.18 -0.61 13.03
CA SER A 3 34.75 -0.90 12.84
C SER A 3 34.66 -2.08 11.90
N ARG A 4 34.25 -3.24 12.43
CA ARG A 4 33.91 -4.40 11.61
C ARG A 4 32.64 -4.01 10.86
N VAL A 5 32.80 -3.58 9.61
CA VAL A 5 31.67 -3.44 8.67
C VAL A 5 30.99 -4.80 8.67
N SER A 6 29.74 -4.84 9.15
CA SER A 6 29.01 -6.09 9.20
C SER A 6 28.67 -6.45 7.75
N PRO A 7 28.78 -7.71 7.31
CA PRO A 7 28.47 -8.07 5.92
C PRO A 7 27.02 -7.71 5.51
N SER A 8 26.13 -7.47 6.47
CA SER A 8 24.79 -6.90 6.29
C SER A 8 24.75 -5.45 5.79
N ASP A 9 25.83 -4.68 5.98
CA ASP A 9 25.93 -3.28 5.54
C ASP A 9 26.27 -3.17 4.04
N LEU A 10 26.67 -4.28 3.41
CA LEU A 10 26.86 -4.33 1.96
C LEU A 10 25.50 -4.45 1.27
N PRO A 11 25.13 -3.52 0.37
CA PRO A 11 23.78 -3.48 -0.23
C PRO A 11 23.40 -4.77 -0.95
N VAL A 12 24.38 -5.51 -1.47
CA VAL A 12 24.18 -6.77 -2.19
C VAL A 12 23.82 -7.94 -1.25
N VAL A 13 24.41 -7.99 -0.05
CA VAL A 13 24.19 -9.09 0.92
C VAL A 13 23.11 -8.71 1.94
N GLY A 14 22.95 -7.43 2.23
CA GLY A 14 21.93 -6.88 3.13
C GLY A 14 20.51 -7.26 2.73
N VAL A 15 20.25 -7.49 1.43
CA VAL A 15 18.96 -7.97 0.93
C VAL A 15 18.52 -9.31 1.56
N VAL A 16 19.47 -10.18 1.87
CA VAL A 16 19.20 -11.47 2.54
C VAL A 16 18.86 -11.26 4.02
N ALA A 17 19.40 -10.24 4.67
CA ALA A 17 19.14 -9.94 6.08
C ALA A 17 17.91 -9.04 6.28
N ASP A 18 17.42 -8.36 5.24
CA ASP A 18 16.29 -7.45 5.32
C ASP A 18 14.95 -8.19 5.35
N GLY A 19 14.24 -8.08 6.48
CA GLY A 19 12.90 -8.62 6.67
C GLY A 19 11.88 -8.13 5.63
N ARG A 20 12.10 -6.96 5.02
CA ARG A 20 11.24 -6.43 3.96
C ARG A 20 11.29 -7.27 2.69
N THR A 21 12.46 -7.81 2.32
CA THR A 21 12.62 -8.67 1.15
C THR A 21 11.73 -9.91 1.24
N TYR A 22 11.62 -10.50 2.42
CA TYR A 22 10.78 -11.68 2.64
C TYR A 22 9.29 -11.36 2.57
N ARG A 23 8.86 -10.18 3.06
CA ARG A 23 7.47 -9.71 2.91
C ARG A 23 7.14 -9.46 1.44
N ASN A 24 8.07 -8.88 0.69
CA ASN A 24 7.96 -8.71 -0.76
C ASN A 24 7.85 -10.07 -1.47
N LEU A 25 8.67 -11.05 -1.09
CA LEU A 25 8.61 -12.41 -1.64
C LEU A 25 7.24 -13.07 -1.37
N VAL A 26 6.72 -12.97 -0.16
CA VAL A 26 5.39 -13.47 0.20
C VAL A 26 4.30 -12.78 -0.62
N TYR A 27 4.40 -11.46 -0.81
CA TYR A 27 3.48 -10.72 -1.67
C TYR A 27 3.50 -11.26 -3.11
N LEU A 28 4.68 -11.48 -3.69
CA LEU A 28 4.81 -12.03 -5.05
C LEU A 28 4.30 -13.47 -5.15
N LEU A 29 4.55 -14.30 -4.13
CA LEU A 29 4.04 -15.67 -4.08
C LEU A 29 2.51 -15.70 -4.04
N LEU A 30 1.88 -14.80 -3.28
CA LEU A 30 0.42 -14.63 -3.25
C LEU A 30 -0.12 -13.97 -4.52
N ALA A 31 0.66 -13.08 -5.14
CA ALA A 31 0.28 -12.41 -6.39
C ALA A 31 0.03 -13.42 -7.52
N ILE A 32 0.72 -14.57 -7.53
CA ILE A 32 0.49 -15.61 -8.54
C ILE A 32 -0.94 -16.15 -8.53
N PRO A 33 -1.40 -16.85 -7.48
CA PRO A 33 -2.75 -17.40 -7.45
C PRO A 33 -3.82 -16.29 -7.52
N LEU A 34 -3.58 -15.14 -6.87
CA LEU A 34 -4.52 -14.02 -6.91
C LEU A 34 -4.65 -13.42 -8.31
N GLY A 35 -3.54 -13.20 -9.01
CA GLY A 35 -3.53 -12.68 -10.37
C GLY A 35 -4.34 -13.57 -11.31
N PHE A 36 -4.14 -14.89 -11.26
CA PHE A 36 -4.96 -15.83 -12.02
C PHE A 36 -6.45 -15.77 -11.63
N ALA A 37 -6.77 -15.78 -10.35
CA ALA A 37 -8.15 -15.72 -9.88
C ALA A 37 -8.85 -14.43 -10.33
N TYR A 38 -8.15 -13.30 -10.25
CA TYR A 38 -8.68 -11.99 -10.63
C TYR A 38 -8.88 -11.91 -12.14
N SER A 39 -7.89 -12.31 -12.94
CA SER A 39 -8.00 -12.33 -14.39
C SER A 39 -9.11 -13.26 -14.86
N ALA A 40 -9.26 -14.44 -14.25
CA ALA A 40 -10.36 -15.35 -14.57
C ALA A 40 -11.72 -14.73 -14.23
N PHE A 41 -11.91 -14.25 -13.00
CA PHE A 41 -13.13 -13.56 -12.57
C PHE A 41 -13.51 -12.44 -13.55
N PHE A 42 -12.54 -11.62 -13.93
CA PHE A 42 -12.76 -10.47 -14.78
C PHE A 42 -13.09 -10.85 -16.23
N THR A 43 -12.32 -11.80 -16.79
CA THR A 43 -12.54 -12.31 -18.14
C THR A 43 -13.91 -12.94 -18.27
N PHE A 44 -14.31 -13.79 -17.31
CA PHE A 44 -15.64 -14.41 -17.31
C PHE A 44 -16.74 -13.39 -17.07
N GLY A 45 -16.59 -12.51 -16.06
CA GLY A 45 -17.58 -11.48 -15.74
C GLY A 45 -17.88 -10.57 -16.92
N ILE A 46 -16.84 -10.09 -17.62
CA ILE A 46 -17.00 -9.26 -18.81
C ILE A 46 -17.51 -10.06 -20.00
N ALA A 47 -16.93 -11.21 -20.32
CA ALA A 47 -17.32 -11.99 -21.49
C ALA A 47 -18.79 -12.44 -21.40
N PHE A 48 -19.18 -13.07 -20.29
CA PHE A 48 -20.58 -13.48 -20.09
C PHE A 48 -21.49 -12.28 -19.91
N GLY A 49 -21.04 -11.23 -19.23
CA GLY A 49 -21.80 -10.01 -19.04
C GLY A 49 -22.14 -9.31 -20.37
N LEU A 50 -21.19 -9.25 -21.30
CA LEU A 50 -21.41 -8.68 -22.63
C LEU A 50 -22.28 -9.60 -23.50
N VAL A 51 -22.00 -10.90 -23.55
CA VAL A 51 -22.78 -11.85 -24.37
C VAL A 51 -24.23 -11.94 -23.91
N LEU A 52 -24.48 -11.99 -22.59
CA LEU A 52 -25.82 -12.08 -22.02
C LEU A 52 -26.49 -10.71 -21.86
N SER A 53 -25.84 -9.61 -22.26
CA SER A 53 -26.44 -8.26 -22.15
C SER A 53 -27.71 -8.11 -22.97
N VAL A 54 -27.81 -8.84 -24.09
CA VAL A 54 -28.97 -8.86 -25.00
C VAL A 54 -30.25 -9.27 -24.28
N VAL A 55 -30.16 -10.13 -23.26
CA VAL A 55 -31.29 -10.61 -22.45
C VAL A 55 -31.39 -9.92 -21.09
N LEU A 56 -30.75 -8.76 -20.92
CA LEU A 56 -30.66 -7.95 -19.70
C LEU A 56 -29.91 -8.61 -18.52
N VAL A 57 -29.87 -9.95 -18.44
CA VAL A 57 -29.12 -10.72 -17.43
C VAL A 57 -27.64 -10.33 -17.42
N GLY A 58 -27.05 -10.08 -18.60
CA GLY A 58 -25.66 -9.66 -18.70
C GLY A 58 -25.36 -8.33 -18.04
N LEU A 59 -26.31 -7.38 -18.01
CA LEU A 59 -26.12 -6.12 -17.26
C LEU A 59 -26.00 -6.37 -15.76
N VAL A 60 -26.76 -7.33 -15.22
CA VAL A 60 -26.65 -7.72 -13.80
C VAL A 60 -25.28 -8.34 -13.53
N ILE A 61 -24.78 -9.19 -14.43
CA ILE A 61 -23.45 -9.81 -14.32
C ILE A 61 -22.35 -8.75 -14.40
N LEU A 62 -22.44 -7.79 -15.34
CA LEU A 62 -21.48 -6.69 -15.45
C LEU A 62 -21.47 -5.83 -14.18
N PHE A 63 -22.66 -5.50 -13.65
CA PHE A 63 -22.76 -4.73 -12.42
C PHE A 63 -22.19 -5.49 -11.21
N ALA A 64 -22.47 -6.78 -11.09
CA ALA A 64 -21.85 -7.64 -10.09
C ALA A 64 -20.32 -7.71 -10.24
N THR A 65 -19.81 -7.70 -11.47
CA THR A 65 -18.37 -7.66 -11.76
C THR A 65 -17.74 -6.35 -11.28
N LEU A 66 -18.42 -5.21 -11.44
CA LEU A 66 -17.97 -3.91 -10.91
C LEU A 66 -17.97 -3.85 -9.38
N ILE A 67 -18.98 -4.44 -8.73
CA ILE A 67 -18.99 -4.56 -7.26
C ILE A 67 -17.83 -5.47 -6.81
N GLY A 68 -17.66 -6.61 -7.48
CA GLY A 68 -16.57 -7.54 -7.20
C GLY A 68 -15.20 -6.90 -7.35
N SER A 69 -14.98 -6.11 -8.41
CA SER A 69 -13.70 -5.43 -8.63
C SER A 69 -13.35 -4.46 -7.49
N ARG A 70 -14.34 -3.76 -6.92
CA ARG A 70 -14.12 -2.91 -5.74
C ARG A 70 -13.75 -3.71 -4.50
N LEU A 71 -14.40 -4.85 -4.25
CA LEU A 71 -14.06 -5.73 -3.14
C LEU A 71 -12.64 -6.28 -3.28
N LEU A 72 -12.28 -6.74 -4.48
CA LEU A 72 -10.95 -7.26 -4.83
C LEU A 72 -9.87 -6.18 -4.69
N ALA A 73 -10.15 -4.95 -5.13
CA ALA A 73 -9.27 -3.81 -4.91
C ALA A 73 -9.10 -3.49 -3.41
N GLY A 74 -10.13 -3.72 -2.59
CA GLY A 74 -10.02 -3.64 -1.12
C GLY A 74 -9.06 -4.68 -0.54
N VAL A 75 -9.13 -5.93 -1.01
CA VAL A 75 -8.19 -6.99 -0.62
C VAL A 75 -6.75 -6.61 -0.98
N GLU A 76 -6.54 -6.06 -2.18
CA GLU A 76 -5.21 -5.65 -2.63
C GLU A 76 -4.64 -4.45 -1.85
N ARG A 77 -5.48 -3.50 -1.43
CA ARG A 77 -5.07 -2.44 -0.49
C ARG A 77 -4.59 -3.03 0.83
N TRP A 78 -5.35 -3.98 1.39
CA TRP A 78 -4.95 -4.67 2.62
C TRP A 78 -3.61 -5.40 2.45
N LEU A 79 -3.44 -6.14 1.34
CA LEU A 79 -2.22 -6.88 1.03
C LEU A 79 -1.00 -5.95 0.87
N ALA A 80 -1.18 -4.83 0.16
CA ALA A 80 -0.14 -3.83 -0.02
C ALA A 80 0.25 -3.17 1.32
N ASN A 81 -0.73 -2.84 2.17
CA ASN A 81 -0.44 -2.27 3.48
C ASN A 81 0.30 -3.27 4.38
N ALA A 82 -0.12 -4.54 4.37
CA ALA A 82 0.46 -5.58 5.19
C ALA A 82 1.88 -6.00 4.76
N LEU A 83 2.16 -6.05 3.45
CA LEU A 83 3.39 -6.64 2.92
C LEU A 83 4.33 -5.66 2.22
N LEU A 84 3.80 -4.63 1.55
CA LEU A 84 4.60 -3.64 0.80
C LEU A 84 4.86 -2.36 1.60
N GLY A 85 4.25 -2.21 2.78
CA GLY A 85 4.42 -1.05 3.65
C GLY A 85 3.83 0.22 3.04
N THR A 86 2.62 0.12 2.49
CA THR A 86 1.79 1.26 2.11
C THR A 86 0.79 1.60 3.20
N ASP A 87 0.15 2.77 3.09
CA ASP A 87 -0.98 3.19 3.91
C ASP A 87 -2.14 3.63 2.99
N LEU A 88 -2.74 2.66 2.32
CA LEU A 88 -3.83 2.86 1.38
C LEU A 88 -5.16 2.78 2.13
N ARG A 89 -5.92 3.87 2.10
CA ARG A 89 -7.26 3.95 2.69
C ARG A 89 -8.32 3.45 1.71
N ARG A 90 -9.49 3.10 2.25
CA ARG A 90 -10.64 2.77 1.42
C ARG A 90 -11.21 4.08 0.84
N PRO A 91 -11.56 4.12 -0.46
CA PRO A 91 -12.17 5.31 -1.05
C PRO A 91 -13.53 5.63 -0.44
N ASP A 92 -13.74 6.91 -0.12
CA ASP A 92 -15.00 7.47 0.39
C ASP A 92 -15.86 8.13 -0.72
N ASP A 93 -15.61 7.82 -1.99
CA ASP A 93 -16.30 8.39 -3.16
C ASP A 93 -17.75 7.89 -3.36
N LEU A 94 -18.28 7.18 -2.35
CA LEU A 94 -19.63 6.63 -2.32
C LEU A 94 -20.50 7.19 -1.20
N ASP A 95 -20.20 8.36 -0.67
CA ASP A 95 -21.04 9.03 0.33
C ASP A 95 -22.12 9.97 -0.29
N ASP A 96 -23.02 10.46 0.55
CA ASP A 96 -24.48 10.62 0.40
C ASP A 96 -25.12 11.26 -0.87
N GLY A 97 -26.38 10.86 -1.15
CA GLY A 97 -27.32 11.77 -1.83
C GLY A 97 -28.46 11.24 -2.73
N GLY A 98 -28.64 9.93 -2.95
CA GLY A 98 -29.62 9.46 -3.95
C GLY A 98 -30.40 8.20 -3.57
N SER A 99 -31.72 8.33 -3.35
CA SER A 99 -32.62 7.18 -3.16
C SER A 99 -33.07 6.62 -4.51
N GLY A 100 -32.60 5.43 -4.87
CA GLY A 100 -33.10 4.66 -6.02
C GLY A 100 -32.10 3.67 -6.58
N ALA A 101 -32.57 2.52 -7.08
CA ALA A 101 -31.70 1.47 -7.63
C ALA A 101 -30.84 1.97 -8.81
N LEU A 102 -31.44 2.75 -9.72
CA LEU A 102 -30.71 3.33 -10.86
C LEU A 102 -29.70 4.41 -10.43
N ALA A 103 -30.05 5.21 -9.42
CA ALA A 103 -29.14 6.19 -8.83
C ALA A 103 -27.92 5.50 -8.19
N GLY A 104 -28.14 4.37 -7.52
CA GLY A 104 -27.07 3.52 -6.98
C GLY A 104 -26.15 2.94 -8.06
N VAL A 105 -26.71 2.38 -9.14
CA VAL A 105 -25.91 1.85 -10.26
C VAL A 105 -25.06 2.96 -10.89
N ARG A 106 -25.68 4.10 -11.21
CA ARG A 106 -24.99 5.25 -11.79
C ARG A 106 -23.87 5.76 -10.90
N LYS A 107 -24.11 5.86 -9.58
CA LYS A 107 -23.10 6.25 -8.59
C LYS A 107 -21.87 5.32 -8.60
N TYR A 108 -22.07 4.01 -8.73
CA TYR A 108 -20.95 3.07 -8.83
C TYR A 108 -20.15 3.23 -10.12
N VAL A 109 -20.83 3.47 -11.25
CA VAL A 109 -20.19 3.64 -12.56
C VAL A 109 -19.49 4.99 -12.68
N ASP A 110 -20.07 6.06 -12.13
CA ASP A 110 -19.52 7.42 -12.19
C ASP A 110 -18.34 7.60 -11.22
N ALA A 111 -18.22 6.74 -10.21
CA ALA A 111 -17.17 6.82 -9.20
C ALA A 111 -15.78 6.47 -9.78
N PRO A 112 -14.78 7.36 -9.69
CA PRO A 112 -13.43 7.13 -10.22
C PRO A 112 -12.76 5.89 -9.63
N SER A 113 -12.99 5.58 -8.35
CA SER A 113 -12.34 4.44 -7.69
C SER A 113 -12.74 3.08 -8.26
N THR A 114 -13.92 2.99 -8.90
CA THR A 114 -14.34 1.76 -9.60
C THR A 114 -13.40 1.47 -10.77
N TRP A 115 -13.14 2.49 -11.60
CA TRP A 115 -12.31 2.37 -12.79
C TRP A 115 -10.84 2.22 -12.45
N GLN A 116 -10.37 2.90 -11.41
CA GLN A 116 -8.99 2.73 -10.93
C GLN A 116 -8.76 1.33 -10.35
N GLY A 117 -9.71 0.81 -9.56
CA GLY A 117 -9.69 -0.58 -9.09
C GLY A 117 -9.69 -1.58 -10.24
N LEU A 118 -10.48 -1.32 -11.29
CA LEU A 118 -10.48 -2.09 -12.53
C LEU A 118 -9.11 -2.12 -13.20
N GLY A 119 -8.53 -0.94 -13.42
CA GLY A 119 -7.24 -0.76 -14.04
C GLY A 119 -6.15 -1.48 -13.25
N PHE A 120 -6.17 -1.36 -11.93
CA PHE A 120 -5.25 -2.09 -11.05
C PHE A 120 -5.37 -3.60 -11.23
N LEU A 121 -6.59 -4.17 -11.20
CA LEU A 121 -6.79 -5.61 -11.34
C LEU A 121 -6.39 -6.14 -12.72
N THR A 122 -6.62 -5.36 -13.78
CA THR A 122 -6.15 -5.72 -15.12
C THR A 122 -4.62 -5.71 -15.18
N LEU A 123 -3.98 -4.70 -14.59
CA LEU A 123 -2.53 -4.55 -14.61
C LEU A 123 -1.82 -5.57 -13.68
N LYS A 124 -2.52 -6.03 -12.63
CA LYS A 124 -2.05 -7.07 -11.69
C LYS A 124 -1.65 -8.37 -12.39
N PHE A 125 -2.28 -8.72 -13.51
CA PHE A 125 -1.90 -9.88 -14.32
C PHE A 125 -0.44 -9.79 -14.78
N TRP A 126 0.01 -8.62 -15.23
CA TRP A 126 1.39 -8.42 -15.69
C TRP A 126 2.39 -8.50 -14.54
N VAL A 127 2.05 -7.91 -13.38
CA VAL A 127 2.86 -8.07 -12.15
C VAL A 127 3.01 -9.54 -11.79
N THR A 128 1.94 -10.32 -11.93
CA THR A 128 1.93 -11.76 -11.69
C THR A 128 2.87 -12.51 -12.63
N LEU A 129 2.92 -12.14 -13.91
CA LEU A 129 3.85 -12.72 -14.86
C LEU A 129 5.32 -12.47 -14.44
N PHE A 130 5.64 -11.25 -14.00
CA PHE A 130 6.98 -10.93 -13.52
C PHE A 130 7.31 -11.57 -12.16
N ALA A 131 6.31 -11.89 -11.33
CA ALA A 131 6.50 -12.59 -10.06
C ALA A 131 7.06 -14.02 -10.24
N PHE A 132 6.86 -14.65 -11.40
CA PHE A 132 7.45 -15.95 -11.71
C PHE A 132 8.97 -15.91 -11.83
N VAL A 133 9.56 -14.80 -12.28
CA VAL A 133 11.00 -14.68 -12.52
C VAL A 133 11.84 -14.95 -11.27
N PRO A 134 11.64 -14.23 -10.14
CA PRO A 134 12.43 -14.51 -8.94
C PRO A 134 12.13 -15.89 -8.34
N ILE A 135 10.89 -16.38 -8.44
CA ILE A 135 10.53 -17.71 -7.92
C ILE A 135 11.22 -18.81 -8.74
N PHE A 136 11.19 -18.70 -10.06
CA PHE A 136 11.89 -19.61 -10.95
C PHE A 136 13.39 -19.62 -10.67
N ALA A 137 13.99 -18.43 -10.51
CA ALA A 137 15.40 -18.31 -10.16
C ALA A 137 15.71 -18.97 -8.80
N LEU A 138 14.88 -18.79 -7.77
CA LEU A 138 15.05 -19.44 -6.46
C LEU A 138 14.93 -20.96 -6.56
N VAL A 139 13.92 -21.47 -7.28
CA VAL A 139 13.71 -22.91 -7.47
C VAL A 139 14.91 -23.58 -8.16
N ASN A 140 15.59 -22.87 -9.07
CA ASN A 140 16.78 -23.40 -9.74
C ASN A 140 18.08 -23.18 -8.94
N ALA A 141 18.18 -22.09 -8.17
CA ALA A 141 19.39 -21.71 -7.46
C ALA A 141 19.57 -22.43 -6.11
N LEU A 142 18.49 -22.58 -5.32
CA LEU A 142 18.54 -23.24 -4.00
C LEU A 142 19.07 -24.68 -4.08
N PRO A 143 18.66 -25.51 -5.06
CA PRO A 143 19.21 -26.85 -5.18
C PRO A 143 20.73 -26.86 -5.47
N LEU A 144 21.27 -25.87 -6.20
CA LEU A 144 22.72 -25.78 -6.43
C LEU A 144 23.51 -25.50 -5.15
N ILE A 145 22.96 -24.73 -4.22
CA ILE A 145 23.56 -24.52 -2.90
C ILE A 145 23.62 -25.85 -2.12
N ALA A 146 22.59 -26.69 -2.27
CA ALA A 146 22.53 -28.00 -1.66
C ALA A 146 23.31 -29.09 -2.43
N ALA A 147 24.02 -28.74 -3.52
CA ALA A 147 24.71 -29.71 -4.37
C ALA A 147 25.68 -30.64 -3.61
N PRO A 148 26.52 -30.17 -2.67
CA PRO A 148 27.45 -31.05 -1.95
C PRO A 148 26.78 -32.14 -1.11
N LEU A 149 25.50 -31.98 -0.77
CA LEU A 149 24.76 -32.93 0.06
C LEU A 149 24.01 -33.98 -0.76
N ARG A 150 23.84 -33.76 -2.07
CA ARG A 150 22.92 -34.53 -2.92
C ARG A 150 23.55 -35.01 -4.23
N TYR A 151 24.83 -34.71 -4.48
CA TYR A 151 25.55 -35.28 -5.61
C TYR A 151 25.66 -36.81 -5.46
N PRO A 152 25.66 -37.57 -6.58
CA PRO A 152 25.56 -37.12 -7.96
C PRO A 152 24.12 -36.85 -8.43
N TYR A 153 23.92 -35.84 -9.28
CA TYR A 153 22.63 -35.58 -9.94
C TYR A 153 22.79 -34.66 -11.17
N VAL A 154 21.74 -34.60 -12.00
CA VAL A 154 21.67 -33.69 -13.16
C VAL A 154 20.74 -32.52 -12.85
N ALA A 155 21.26 -31.30 -12.88
CA ALA A 155 20.46 -30.08 -12.80
C ALA A 155 19.87 -29.76 -14.18
N THR A 156 18.60 -29.36 -14.24
CA THR A 156 17.93 -28.92 -15.48
C THR A 156 17.41 -27.51 -15.29
N PHE A 157 17.77 -26.60 -16.20
CA PHE A 157 17.46 -25.16 -16.10
C PHE A 157 16.39 -24.69 -17.10
N GLY A 158 15.84 -25.60 -17.90
CA GLY A 158 14.87 -25.32 -18.96
C GLY A 158 15.33 -25.89 -20.29
N GLU A 159 14.76 -25.39 -21.40
CA GLU A 159 15.08 -25.81 -22.76
C GLU A 159 15.67 -24.66 -23.58
N SER A 160 16.65 -24.97 -24.43
CA SER A 160 17.23 -24.07 -25.42
C SER A 160 17.23 -24.78 -26.77
N ASN A 161 16.52 -24.22 -27.75
CA ASN A 161 16.31 -24.85 -29.07
C ASN A 161 15.68 -26.26 -29.00
N GLY A 162 14.81 -26.52 -28.03
CA GLY A 162 14.17 -27.82 -27.82
C GLY A 162 15.04 -28.85 -27.11
N GLU A 163 16.27 -28.51 -26.73
CA GLU A 163 17.16 -29.36 -25.96
C GLU A 163 17.23 -28.90 -24.50
N PRO A 164 17.17 -29.81 -23.52
CA PRO A 164 17.23 -29.44 -22.11
C PRO A 164 18.63 -28.91 -21.76
N VAL A 165 18.67 -27.70 -21.22
CA VAL A 165 19.90 -27.12 -20.66
C VAL A 165 20.16 -27.80 -19.32
N THR A 166 21.17 -28.66 -19.29
CA THR A 166 21.51 -29.47 -18.12
C THR A 166 22.94 -29.27 -17.66
N TRP A 167 23.18 -29.53 -16.38
CA TRP A 167 24.51 -29.62 -15.80
C TRP A 167 24.60 -30.88 -14.92
N ALA A 168 25.38 -31.86 -15.38
CA ALA A 168 25.71 -33.04 -14.59
C ALA A 168 26.72 -32.66 -13.50
N ILE A 169 26.37 -32.93 -12.24
CA ILE A 169 27.20 -32.69 -11.07
C ILE A 169 27.54 -34.05 -10.49
N ASP A 170 28.67 -34.60 -10.92
CA ASP A 170 29.07 -35.98 -10.64
C ASP A 170 30.20 -36.07 -9.62
N THR A 171 31.02 -35.03 -9.50
CA THR A 171 32.16 -34.98 -8.58
C THR A 171 32.03 -33.89 -7.53
N LEU A 172 32.82 -34.02 -6.47
CA LEU A 172 32.87 -33.07 -5.38
C LEU A 172 33.34 -31.67 -5.81
N PRO A 173 34.38 -31.50 -6.66
CA PRO A 173 34.72 -30.20 -7.23
C PRO A 173 33.58 -29.52 -7.98
N GLU A 174 32.82 -30.24 -8.83
CA GLU A 174 31.66 -29.63 -9.51
C GLU A 174 30.57 -29.24 -8.52
N ALA A 175 30.31 -30.07 -7.51
CA ALA A 175 29.35 -29.76 -6.45
C ALA A 175 29.78 -28.52 -5.64
N ALA A 176 31.09 -28.34 -5.40
CA ALA A 176 31.63 -27.15 -4.75
C ALA A 176 31.50 -25.88 -5.63
N LEU A 177 31.63 -26.01 -6.96
CA LEU A 177 31.40 -24.90 -7.91
C LEU A 177 29.91 -24.54 -8.06
N ALA A 178 29.00 -25.50 -7.88
CA ALA A 178 27.56 -25.24 -7.93
C ALA A 178 27.10 -24.31 -6.79
N VAL A 179 27.73 -24.37 -5.61
CA VAL A 179 27.39 -23.53 -4.45
C VAL A 179 27.46 -22.03 -4.76
N PRO A 180 28.59 -21.44 -5.20
CA PRO A 180 28.66 -20.02 -5.50
C PRO A 180 27.71 -19.61 -6.63
N VAL A 181 27.48 -20.47 -7.64
CA VAL A 181 26.49 -20.22 -8.69
C VAL A 181 25.08 -20.11 -8.11
N GLY A 182 24.71 -21.04 -7.21
CA GLY A 182 23.45 -20.99 -6.49
C GLY A 182 23.32 -19.74 -5.60
N ILE A 183 24.38 -19.35 -4.89
CA ILE A 183 24.39 -18.13 -4.07
C ILE A 183 24.13 -16.89 -4.94
N VAL A 184 24.83 -16.75 -6.06
CA VAL A 184 24.63 -15.64 -7.00
C VAL A 184 23.20 -15.65 -7.54
N GLY A 185 22.67 -16.82 -7.90
CA GLY A 185 21.28 -16.96 -8.37
C GLY A 185 20.25 -16.51 -7.33
N VAL A 186 20.43 -16.89 -6.05
CA VAL A 186 19.57 -16.43 -4.95
C VAL A 186 19.65 -14.92 -4.78
N LEU A 187 20.85 -14.34 -4.78
CA LEU A 187 21.03 -12.89 -4.64
C LEU A 187 20.30 -12.14 -5.76
N ILE A 188 20.48 -12.56 -7.02
CA ILE A 188 19.78 -11.97 -8.16
C ILE A 188 18.27 -12.08 -7.96
N ALA A 189 17.76 -13.25 -7.58
CA ALA A 189 16.33 -13.47 -7.37
C ALA A 189 15.73 -12.55 -6.29
N LEU A 190 16.44 -12.31 -5.19
CA LEU A 190 15.96 -11.41 -4.15
C LEU A 190 15.98 -9.94 -4.57
N HIS A 191 16.97 -9.51 -5.36
CA HIS A 191 16.97 -8.16 -5.93
C HIS A 191 15.81 -7.97 -6.92
N VAL A 192 15.56 -8.96 -7.78
CA VAL A 192 14.42 -8.96 -8.70
C VAL A 192 13.10 -8.95 -7.92
N THR A 193 13.00 -9.72 -6.83
CA THR A 193 11.84 -9.71 -5.92
C THR A 193 11.55 -8.29 -5.43
N ASN A 194 12.57 -7.59 -4.94
CA ASN A 194 12.43 -6.22 -4.45
C ASN A 194 12.07 -5.24 -5.57
N ALA A 195 12.63 -5.40 -6.77
CA ALA A 195 12.31 -4.56 -7.93
C ALA A 195 10.84 -4.73 -8.38
N VAL A 196 10.36 -5.98 -8.51
CA VAL A 196 8.97 -6.26 -8.91
C VAL A 196 7.99 -5.81 -7.81
N ALA A 197 8.31 -6.06 -6.54
CA ALA A 197 7.50 -5.60 -5.42
C ALA A 197 7.45 -4.06 -5.32
N TYR A 198 8.54 -3.37 -5.64
CA TYR A 198 8.55 -1.91 -5.74
C TYR A 198 7.62 -1.42 -6.85
N ALA A 199 7.67 -2.04 -8.04
CA ALA A 199 6.75 -1.69 -9.13
C ALA A 199 5.28 -1.93 -8.74
N ALA A 200 4.98 -3.07 -8.09
CA ALA A 200 3.65 -3.38 -7.58
C ALA A 200 3.18 -2.36 -6.54
N ARG A 201 4.07 -1.91 -5.65
CA ARG A 201 3.80 -0.87 -4.65
C ARG A 201 3.45 0.46 -5.32
N GLN A 202 4.22 0.89 -6.31
CA GLN A 202 3.95 2.14 -7.03
C GLN A 202 2.63 2.08 -7.79
N MET A 203 2.33 0.94 -8.42
CA MET A 203 1.04 0.69 -9.06
C MET A 203 -0.12 0.78 -8.07
N ALA A 204 0.03 0.20 -6.87
CA ALA A 204 -0.99 0.26 -5.83
C ALA A 204 -1.19 1.70 -5.31
N ILE A 205 -0.13 2.46 -5.11
CA ILE A 205 -0.24 3.87 -4.70
C ILE A 205 -0.92 4.70 -5.79
N ALA A 206 -0.51 4.55 -7.04
CA ALA A 206 -1.02 5.34 -8.16
C ALA A 206 -2.49 5.07 -8.49
N LEU A 207 -2.95 3.83 -8.34
CA LEU A 207 -4.30 3.40 -8.74
C LEU A 207 -5.25 3.17 -7.56
N LEU A 208 -4.75 2.83 -6.38
CA LEU A 208 -5.60 2.52 -5.22
C LEU A 208 -5.48 3.54 -4.09
N GLY A 209 -4.47 4.41 -4.12
CA GLY A 209 -4.32 5.51 -3.20
C GLY A 209 -5.28 6.65 -3.51
N GLU A 210 -5.71 7.35 -2.47
CA GLU A 210 -6.43 8.60 -2.61
C GLU A 210 -5.44 9.73 -2.93
N GLN A 211 -5.83 10.65 -3.80
CA GLN A 211 -5.15 11.94 -3.82
C GLN A 211 -5.55 12.64 -2.52
N PRO A 212 -4.58 13.15 -1.72
CA PRO A 212 -4.95 14.00 -0.59
C PRO A 212 -5.86 15.10 -1.14
N PRO A 213 -6.97 15.44 -0.44
CA PRO A 213 -7.80 16.55 -0.86
C PRO A 213 -6.85 17.72 -1.07
N THR A 214 -6.91 18.33 -2.25
CA THR A 214 -6.12 19.51 -2.60
C THR A 214 -6.51 20.61 -1.63
N GLY A 215 -5.91 20.59 -0.43
CA GLY A 215 -6.09 21.58 0.60
C GLY A 215 -5.27 22.78 0.20
N ASP A 216 -5.98 23.82 -0.23
CA ASP A 216 -5.57 25.22 -0.20
C ASP A 216 -4.08 25.49 -0.47
N ALA A 217 -3.71 25.49 -1.75
CA ALA A 217 -2.55 26.26 -2.23
C ALA A 217 -2.79 27.78 -2.18
N SER A 218 -3.54 28.27 -1.19
CA SER A 218 -3.87 29.67 -0.95
C SER A 218 -3.85 30.01 0.54
N SER A 219 -2.82 29.55 1.25
CA SER A 219 -2.33 30.24 2.44
C SER A 219 -0.94 30.77 2.15
N GLU A 220 -0.91 31.88 1.38
CA GLU A 220 0.24 32.78 1.40
C GLU A 220 0.54 33.15 2.87
N PRO A 221 1.82 33.19 3.28
CA PRO A 221 2.16 33.69 4.59
C PRO A 221 1.82 35.19 4.59
N ARG A 222 0.71 35.55 5.27
CA ARG A 222 0.37 36.93 5.58
C ARG A 222 1.55 37.51 6.35
N GLN A 223 2.39 38.26 5.63
CA GLN A 223 3.45 39.08 6.19
C GLN A 223 2.83 39.91 7.32
N GLU A 224 3.29 39.64 8.52
CA GLU A 224 3.04 40.43 9.72
C GLU A 224 3.61 41.82 9.48
N LYS A 225 2.76 42.70 8.97
CA LYS A 225 3.05 44.13 8.85
C LYS A 225 3.02 44.69 10.27
N ALA A 226 4.16 44.61 10.95
CA ALA A 226 4.44 45.41 12.14
C ALA A 226 4.30 46.88 11.76
N GLN A 227 3.13 47.45 12.04
CA GLN A 227 2.96 48.89 12.12
C GLN A 227 3.56 49.33 13.45
N ASP A 228 4.82 49.72 13.35
CA ASP A 228 5.51 50.57 14.30
C ASP A 228 4.79 51.93 14.32
N ALA A 229 3.97 52.16 15.35
CA ALA A 229 3.43 53.46 15.70
C ALA A 229 3.86 53.76 17.14
N SER A 230 4.99 54.45 17.22
CA SER A 230 5.61 54.98 18.42
C SER A 230 4.79 56.09 19.09
N SER A 231 4.36 55.84 20.35
CA SER A 231 4.51 56.70 21.55
C SER A 231 3.73 58.04 21.68
N PRO A 232 3.62 58.67 22.88
CA PRO A 232 3.84 58.19 24.28
C PRO A 232 2.81 58.70 25.34
N THR A 233 3.07 58.34 26.62
CA THR A 233 2.67 59.00 27.90
C THR A 233 1.22 58.73 28.38
N ASP A 234 0.92 58.43 29.65
CA ASP A 234 1.57 58.82 30.90
C ASP A 234 1.12 57.93 32.10
N GLU A 235 1.94 57.96 33.15
CA GLU A 235 1.80 57.59 34.57
C GLU A 235 0.36 57.42 35.14
N SER A 236 0.02 56.63 36.15
CA SER A 236 0.75 56.04 37.29
C SER A 236 -0.21 55.05 38.00
N SER A 237 0.35 54.01 38.62
CA SER A 237 -0.32 53.21 39.65
C SER A 237 0.58 53.18 40.87
N VAL A 238 0.21 53.91 41.93
CA VAL A 238 0.75 53.70 43.28
C VAL A 238 -0.39 53.87 44.28
N ARG A 239 -0.72 52.77 44.96
CA ARG A 239 -1.49 52.74 46.19
C ARG A 239 -0.61 53.28 47.33
N ASP A 240 -1.17 54.12 48.19
CA ASP A 240 -1.01 53.97 49.64
C ASP A 240 -2.04 54.80 50.44
N THR A 241 -2.21 54.33 51.67
CA THR A 241 -3.31 54.44 52.65
C THR A 241 -3.56 55.81 53.30
N SER A 242 -4.83 56.17 53.61
CA SER A 242 -5.41 56.27 54.98
C SER A 242 -6.72 57.10 55.10
N SER A 243 -7.73 56.47 55.74
CA SER A 243 -8.86 56.96 56.58
C SER A 243 -9.58 58.31 56.37
N SER A 244 -10.93 58.26 56.23
CA SER A 244 -11.89 59.04 57.04
C SER A 244 -13.36 58.65 56.78
N THR A 245 -13.97 57.99 57.78
CA THR A 245 -15.30 58.18 58.41
C THR A 245 -16.53 58.69 57.61
N GLY A 246 -17.68 58.02 57.84
CA GLY A 246 -19.04 58.55 57.66
C GLY A 246 -19.96 57.58 56.89
N GLU A 247 -20.48 56.53 57.51
CA GLU A 247 -21.80 56.52 58.18
C GLU A 247 -22.98 56.86 57.25
N SER A 248 -23.77 55.83 56.89
CA SER A 248 -25.24 55.86 57.00
C SER A 248 -25.88 54.62 56.35
N ALA A 249 -26.51 53.83 57.22
CA ALA A 249 -27.77 53.09 57.02
C ALA A 249 -27.87 52.02 55.90
N GLY A 250 -28.06 50.76 56.35
CA GLY A 250 -28.78 49.73 55.60
C GLY A 250 -30.31 49.98 55.59
N PRO A 251 -31.16 48.94 55.58
CA PRO A 251 -30.84 47.52 55.43
C PRO A 251 -31.84 46.76 54.50
N ASP A 252 -31.60 45.45 54.38
CA ASP A 252 -32.59 44.38 54.13
C ASP A 252 -33.26 44.34 52.73
N GLU A 253 -33.51 43.20 52.09
CA GLU A 253 -33.94 41.93 52.67
C GLU A 253 -33.71 40.81 51.65
N ASP A 254 -33.16 39.72 52.15
CA ASP A 254 -33.10 38.39 51.54
C ASP A 254 -34.51 37.79 51.52
N SER A 255 -34.94 37.20 50.41
CA SER A 255 -36.04 36.23 50.42
C SER A 255 -36.05 35.40 49.14
N ASP A 256 -35.39 34.25 49.21
CA ASP A 256 -35.91 33.00 48.62
C ASP A 256 -37.28 32.68 49.27
N PRO A 257 -38.24 32.05 48.58
CA PRO A 257 -38.34 30.61 48.81
C PRO A 257 -38.85 29.75 47.63
N GLU A 258 -38.33 28.53 47.62
CA GLU A 258 -39.01 27.24 47.44
C GLU A 258 -40.49 27.19 47.00
N SER A 259 -40.69 26.46 45.89
CA SER A 259 -41.57 25.27 45.75
C SER A 259 -43.11 25.38 45.71
N ARG A 260 -43.63 24.50 44.85
CA ARG A 260 -44.98 23.89 44.75
C ARG A 260 -46.10 24.66 44.04
N SER A 261 -46.44 24.16 42.85
CA SER A 261 -47.61 23.26 42.67
C SER A 261 -47.57 22.60 41.29
#